data_AF-A0A4R8G2S3-F1
#
_entry.id   AF-A0A4R8G2S3-F1
#
_cell.length_a   1.000
_cell.length_b   1.000
_cell.length_c   1.000
_cell.angle_alpha   90.00
_cell.angle_beta   90.00
_cell.angle_gamma   90.00
#
_symmetry.space_group_name_H-M   'P 1'
#
loop_
_entity.id
_entity.type
_entity.pdbx_description
1 polymer ?
#
loop_
_entity_poly.entity_id
_entity_poly.type
_entity_poly.pdbx_seq_one_letter_code
_entity_poly.pdbx_strand_id
1 'polypeptide(L)'
;METRKKPFSKGDWVEVVNTNLRGCTGYILNLLLDEEGYKVKITADQRGKHIEGVIWIAKEDLVPCVNLVDEHDLLTLIDLALVTNDKQWFLELTDQLPEKLLF
;
A
#
# COMPACT_ATOMS: atom_id res chain seq x y z
N MET A 1 22.63 13.17 -11.16
CA MET A 1 21.18 13.16 -11.45
C MET A 1 20.47 12.79 -10.17
N GLU A 2 20.04 13.81 -9.42
CA GLU A 2 19.29 13.62 -8.17
C GLU A 2 17.93 13.03 -8.52
N THR A 3 17.77 11.73 -8.30
CA THR A 3 16.44 11.12 -8.32
C THR A 3 15.69 11.71 -7.13
N ARG A 4 14.93 12.77 -7.38
CA ARG A 4 13.94 13.29 -6.45
C ARG A 4 13.00 12.12 -6.14
N LYS A 5 13.25 11.39 -5.04
CA LYS A 5 12.29 10.45 -4.48
C LYS A 5 11.05 11.29 -4.23
N LYS A 6 10.05 11.18 -5.11
CA LYS A 6 8.77 11.84 -4.89
C LYS A 6 8.30 11.42 -3.49
N PRO A 7 7.87 12.36 -2.65
CA PRO A 7 7.23 11.99 -1.40
C PRO A 7 6.03 11.11 -1.78
N PHE A 8 5.99 9.91 -1.23
CA PHE A 8 4.84 9.05 -1.46
C PHE A 8 3.61 9.71 -0.83
N SER A 9 2.47 9.60 -1.49
CA SER A 9 1.23 10.17 -0.98
C SER A 9 0.45 9.13 -0.19
N LYS A 10 -0.48 9.59 0.64
CA LYS A 10 -1.47 8.68 1.24
C LYS A 10 -2.19 7.92 0.11
N GLY A 11 -2.28 6.60 0.24
CA GLY A 11 -2.83 5.72 -0.78
C GLY A 11 -1.82 5.20 -1.81
N ASP A 12 -0.58 5.69 -1.83
CA ASP A 12 0.42 5.20 -2.78
C ASP A 12 0.84 3.77 -2.43
N TRP A 13 0.93 2.90 -3.44
CA TRP A 13 1.36 1.52 -3.28
C TRP A 13 2.87 1.43 -3.20
N VAL A 14 3.34 0.76 -2.16
CA VAL A 14 4.76 0.63 -1.85
C VAL A 14 5.12 -0.81 -1.56
N GLU A 15 6.31 -1.18 -2.02
CA GLU A 15 6.95 -2.43 -1.67
C GLU A 15 8.07 -2.15 -0.69
N VAL A 16 8.16 -3.02 0.30
CA VAL A 16 9.23 -3.00 1.26
C VAL A 16 10.41 -3.79 0.68
N VAL A 17 11.59 -3.18 0.60
CA VAL A 17 12.76 -3.83 -0.03
C VAL A 17 13.94 -4.05 0.90
N ASN A 18 14.00 -3.35 2.02
CA ASN A 18 15.24 -3.26 2.81
C ASN A 18 15.09 -3.66 4.30
N THR A 19 13.86 -3.94 4.78
CA THR A 19 13.64 -4.46 6.14
C THR A 19 13.34 -5.97 6.17
N ASN A 20 13.05 -6.52 7.34
CA ASN A 20 12.61 -7.93 7.53
C ASN A 20 11.33 -8.29 6.76
N LEU A 21 10.58 -7.29 6.29
CA LEU A 21 9.38 -7.43 5.48
C LEU A 21 9.70 -7.25 3.98
N ARG A 22 10.94 -7.51 3.57
CA ARG A 22 11.34 -7.44 2.16
C ARG A 22 10.44 -8.31 1.28
N GLY A 23 9.91 -7.72 0.20
CA GLY A 23 8.96 -8.36 -0.70
C GLY A 23 7.50 -8.28 -0.23
N CYS A 24 7.24 -7.71 0.96
CA CYS A 24 5.88 -7.41 1.37
C CYS A 24 5.41 -6.13 0.68
N THR A 25 4.13 -6.13 0.35
CA THR A 25 3.49 -5.08 -0.43
C THR A 25 2.32 -4.50 0.36
N GLY A 26 2.11 -3.21 0.17
CA GLY A 26 1.15 -2.47 0.94
C GLY A 26 0.97 -1.07 0.41
N TYR A 27 0.22 -0.26 1.14
CA TYR A 27 -0.07 1.10 0.75
C TYR A 27 0.09 2.06 1.93
N ILE A 28 0.35 3.33 1.64
CA ILE A 28 0.61 4.33 2.66
C ILE A 28 -0.70 4.81 3.30
N LEU A 29 -0.82 4.61 4.61
CA LEU A 29 -1.92 5.13 5.40
C LEU A 29 -1.71 6.58 5.81
N ASN A 30 -0.48 6.93 6.17
CA ASN A 30 -0.17 8.28 6.64
C ASN A 30 1.31 8.62 6.51
N LEU A 31 1.55 9.92 6.35
CA LEU A 31 2.85 10.56 6.37
C LEU A 31 3.22 10.84 7.84
N LEU A 32 4.42 10.48 8.29
CA LEU A 32 4.89 10.93 9.60
C LEU A 32 5.28 12.40 9.53
N LEU A 33 4.94 13.16 10.57
CA LEU A 33 5.24 14.59 10.68
C LEU A 33 6.74 14.88 10.61
N ASP A 34 7.58 13.96 11.07
CA ASP A 34 9.04 14.07 11.01
C ASP A 34 9.62 13.75 9.61
N GLU A 35 8.80 13.41 8.60
CA GLU A 35 9.21 13.10 7.21
C GLU A 35 10.28 11.98 7.05
N GLU A 36 10.66 11.30 8.14
CA GLU A 36 11.65 10.23 8.15
C GLU A 36 11.04 8.86 7.81
N GLY A 37 9.71 8.73 7.83
CA GLY A 37 9.04 7.48 7.49
C GLY A 37 7.57 7.61 7.14
N TYR A 38 7.01 6.49 6.72
CA TYR A 38 5.61 6.37 6.36
C TYR A 38 4.96 5.26 7.20
N LYS A 39 3.70 5.48 7.53
CA LYS A 39 2.85 4.44 8.09
C LYS A 39 2.26 3.66 6.93
N VAL A 40 2.70 2.43 6.75
CA VAL A 40 2.29 1.56 5.64
C VAL A 40 1.41 0.45 6.18
N LYS A 41 0.27 0.21 5.53
CA LYS A 41 -0.50 -1.02 5.73
C LYS A 41 0.00 -2.06 4.75
N ILE A 42 0.66 -3.08 5.28
CA ILE A 42 1.00 -4.28 4.55
C ILE A 42 -0.27 -5.08 4.37
N THR A 43 -0.49 -5.51 3.13
CA THR A 43 -1.66 -6.25 2.69
C THR A 43 -1.29 -7.62 2.13
N ALA A 44 -0.05 -7.78 1.66
CA ALA A 44 0.50 -9.06 1.25
C ALA A 44 1.97 -9.21 1.68
N ASP A 45 2.31 -10.44 2.02
CA ASP A 45 3.68 -10.85 2.34
C ASP A 45 4.45 -11.23 1.06
N GLN A 46 5.77 -11.40 1.17
CA GLN A 46 6.66 -11.82 0.08
C GLN A 46 6.25 -13.11 -0.65
N ARG A 47 5.39 -13.93 -0.04
CA ARG A 47 4.87 -15.18 -0.62
C ARG A 47 3.52 -15.00 -1.34
N GLY A 48 3.03 -13.76 -1.50
CA GLY A 48 1.68 -13.47 -1.98
C GLY A 48 0.61 -13.89 -0.97
N LYS A 49 0.99 -14.12 0.29
CA LYS A 49 0.04 -14.46 1.34
C LYS A 49 -0.53 -13.16 1.88
N HIS A 50 -1.85 -13.03 1.81
CA HIS A 50 -2.53 -11.88 2.38
C HIS A 50 -2.30 -11.82 3.89
N ILE A 51 -1.79 -10.68 4.34
CA ILE A 51 -1.57 -10.37 5.75
C ILE A 51 -2.04 -8.94 5.97
N GLU A 52 -2.66 -8.66 7.11
CA GLU A 52 -2.93 -7.28 7.52
C GLU A 52 -1.96 -6.90 8.63
N GLY A 53 -1.10 -5.92 8.34
CA GLY A 53 -0.15 -5.41 9.31
C GLY A 53 0.12 -3.94 9.06
N VAL A 54 -0.04 -3.11 10.09
CA VAL A 54 0.34 -1.69 10.00
C VAL A 54 1.74 -1.54 10.57
N ILE A 55 2.67 -1.13 9.72
CA ILE A 55 4.08 -0.97 10.08
C ILE A 55 4.54 0.46 9.86
N TRP A 56 5.63 0.79 10.54
CA TRP A 56 6.30 2.07 10.46
C TRP A 56 7.64 1.79 9.80
N ILE A 57 7.89 2.44 8.67
CA ILE A 57 9.07 2.15 7.87
C ILE A 57 9.59 3.43 7.24
N ALA A 58 10.92 3.55 7.19
CA ALA A 58 11.55 4.73 6.62
C ALA A 58 11.28 4.81 5.12
N LYS A 59 11.23 6.04 4.61
CA LYS A 59 11.09 6.32 3.16
C LYS A 59 12.18 5.71 2.30
N GLU A 60 13.30 5.39 2.94
CA GLU A 60 14.50 4.86 2.32
C GLU A 60 14.33 3.39 1.94
N ASP A 61 13.64 2.65 2.81
CA ASP A 61 13.36 1.21 2.71
C ASP A 61 12.12 0.86 1.87
N LEU A 62 11.42 1.89 1.38
CA LEU A 62 10.23 1.79 0.54
C LEU A 62 10.56 2.14 -0.90
N VAL A 63 9.98 1.37 -1.82
CA VAL A 63 10.00 1.64 -3.26
C VAL A 63 8.58 1.70 -3.80
N PRO A 64 8.31 2.53 -4.83
CA PRO A 64 7.01 2.54 -5.49
C PRO A 64 6.72 1.18 -6.09
N CYS A 65 5.57 0.62 -5.75
CA CYS A 65 5.15 -0.67 -6.27
C CYS A 65 4.33 -0.45 -7.56
N VAL A 66 5.02 -0.41 -8.70
CA VAL A 66 4.42 -0.09 -10.01
C VAL A 66 3.68 -1.27 -10.64
N ASN A 67 3.84 -2.49 -10.10
CA ASN A 67 3.37 -3.73 -10.73
C ASN A 67 2.31 -4.52 -9.94
N LEU A 68 1.77 -3.98 -8.84
CA LEU A 68 0.87 -4.75 -7.96
C LEU A 68 -0.60 -4.32 -7.94
N VAL A 69 -0.96 -3.20 -8.55
CA VAL A 69 -2.38 -2.91 -8.78
C VAL A 69 -2.81 -3.62 -10.07
N ASP A 70 -2.69 -4.94 -10.06
CA ASP A 70 -3.54 -5.75 -10.92
C ASP A 70 -4.96 -5.64 -10.33
N GLU A 71 -5.98 -5.46 -11.16
CA GLU A 71 -7.36 -5.24 -10.70
C GLU A 71 -7.82 -6.32 -9.71
N HIS A 72 -7.26 -7.53 -9.84
CA HIS A 72 -7.47 -8.67 -8.95
C HIS A 72 -6.97 -8.46 -7.52
N ASP A 73 -5.79 -7.87 -7.33
CA ASP A 73 -5.25 -7.57 -6.00
C ASP A 73 -6.13 -6.52 -5.32
N LEU A 74 -6.51 -5.47 -6.06
CA LEU A 74 -7.37 -4.42 -5.54
C LEU A 74 -8.76 -4.94 -5.16
N LEU A 75 -9.38 -5.77 -6.00
CA LEU A 75 -10.65 -6.45 -5.70
C LEU A 75 -10.56 -7.35 -4.47
N THR A 76 -9.45 -8.08 -4.31
CA THR A 76 -9.22 -8.94 -3.15
C THR A 76 -9.15 -8.13 -1.85
N LEU A 77 -8.53 -6.94 -1.92
CA LEU A 77 -8.44 -6.04 -0.77
C LEU A 77 -9.79 -5.41 -0.42
N ILE A 78 -10.62 -5.13 -1.43
CA ILE A 78 -11.97 -4.61 -1.25
C ILE A 78 -12.86 -5.66 -0.58
N ASP A 79 -12.82 -6.91 -1.06
CA ASP A 79 -13.52 -8.03 -0.43
C ASP A 79 -13.05 -8.22 1.02
N LEU A 80 -11.75 -8.10 1.25
CA LEU A 80 -11.19 -8.18 2.59
C LEU A 80 -11.62 -7.02 3.49
N ALA A 81 -11.70 -5.79 2.99
CA ALA A 81 -12.22 -4.65 3.73
C ALA A 81 -13.70 -4.82 4.08
N LEU A 82 -14.47 -5.50 3.22
CA LEU A 82 -15.85 -5.90 3.53
C LEU A 82 -15.87 -6.97 4.64
N VAL A 83 -14.98 -7.97 4.57
CA VAL A 83 -14.86 -9.05 5.57
C VAL A 83 -14.43 -8.51 6.94
N THR A 84 -13.49 -7.56 6.98
CA THR A 84 -13.04 -6.89 8.21
C THR A 84 -13.98 -5.78 8.66
N ASN A 85 -15.05 -5.50 7.89
CA ASN A 85 -16.02 -4.43 8.12
C ASN A 85 -15.35 -3.04 8.27
N ASP A 86 -14.21 -2.87 7.62
CA ASP A 86 -13.34 -1.71 7.74
C ASP A 86 -13.72 -0.72 6.62
N LYS A 87 -14.82 -0.01 6.85
CA LYS A 87 -15.45 0.87 5.84
C LYS A 87 -14.54 1.96 5.31
N GLN A 88 -13.64 2.46 6.15
CA GLN A 88 -12.65 3.46 5.74
C GLN A 88 -11.68 2.85 4.72
N TRP A 89 -11.19 1.65 5.00
CA TRP A 89 -10.30 0.94 4.10
C TRP A 89 -10.98 0.58 2.77
N PHE A 90 -12.24 0.14 2.81
CA PHE A 90 -13.02 -0.11 1.60
C PHE A 90 -13.12 1.14 0.71
N LEU A 91 -13.49 2.29 1.29
CA LEU A 91 -13.60 3.56 0.57
C LEU A 91 -12.28 3.96 -0.08
N GLU A 92 -11.16 3.83 0.65
CA GLU A 92 -9.83 4.16 0.13
C GLU A 92 -9.40 3.24 -1.03
N LEU A 93 -9.72 1.95 -0.97
CA LEU A 93 -9.41 1.01 -2.04
C LEU A 93 -10.29 1.21 -3.27
N THR A 94 -11.58 1.52 -3.06
CA THR A 94 -12.50 1.81 -4.16
C THR A 94 -12.17 3.13 -4.87
N ASP A 95 -11.62 4.11 -4.15
CA ASP A 95 -11.15 5.38 -4.71
C ASP A 95 -9.89 5.18 -5.58
N GLN A 96 -9.06 4.20 -5.23
CA GLN A 96 -7.89 3.81 -6.02
C GLN A 96 -8.21 2.93 -7.22
N LEU A 97 -9.42 2.37 -7.28
CA LEU A 97 -9.85 1.57 -8.42
C LEU A 97 -10.04 2.54 -9.60
N PRO A 98 -9.30 2.39 -10.72
CA PRO A 98 -9.51 3.25 -11.86
C PRO A 98 -10.98 3.14 -12.26
N GLU A 99 -11.71 4.27 -12.32
CA GLU A 99 -13.16 4.40 -12.55
C GLU A 99 -13.70 3.72 -13.84
N LYS A 100 -12.85 2.98 -14.57
CA LYS A 100 -13.16 2.30 -15.83
C LYS A 100 -14.02 1.03 -15.69
N LEU A 101 -14.59 0.76 -14.51
CA LEU A 101 -15.63 -0.25 -14.26
C LEU A 101 -17.00 0.37 -13.92
N LEU A 102 -17.14 1.69 -14.01
CA LEU A 102 -18.44 2.29 -14.23
C LEU A 102 -18.68 2.29 -15.75
N PHE A 103 -19.71 1.54 -16.16
CA PHE A 103 -20.33 1.44 -17.48
C PHE A 103 -19.85 0.31 -18.40
#